data_AF-A0A9W8K1Y2-F1
#
_entry.id   AF-A0A9W8K1Y2-F1
#
_cell.length_a   1.000
_cell.length_b   1.000
_cell.length_c   1.000
_cell.angle_alpha   90.00
_cell.angle_beta   90.00
_cell.angle_gamma   90.00
#
_symmetry.space_group_name_H-M   'P 1'
#
loop_
_entity.id
_entity.type
_entity.pdbx_description
1 polymer ?
#
loop_
_entity_poly.entity_id
_entity_poly.type
_entity_poly.pdbx_seq_one_letter_code
_entity_poly.pdbx_strand_id
1 'polypeptide(L)'
;MIFEIAAQEGGRHVVMHLMLVAKCVRDWVRPELYRIFTQVSDREMDTFPRPDANLDDVGRFAHHLIIGGSRTSDEINRFLTSCPNVYNLAIWSTEHIVDFLPQLRRLPLRRLSANFRSLSDEQWLGPPFCNLEYIDVVRMRGHSWDDWKILTTLPRLTHIAVNSIVEVQVIRNLLSECRHLKSLVLLAHTVNWGFAEAQELAGIRDDRLVLLDTTPAGDNLMDWRLGARGKGDFWRYAAHISFARREDHLNDEGKLWYASLEEKGDGDEG
;
A
#
# COMPACT_ATOMS: atom_id res chain seq x y z
N MET A 1 -22.56 25.14 10.93
CA MET A 1 -23.99 25.22 11.31
C MET A 1 -24.22 25.32 12.82
N ILE A 2 -23.91 24.33 13.68
CA ILE A 2 -24.23 24.40 15.13
C ILE A 2 -23.63 25.64 15.82
N PHE A 3 -22.33 25.92 15.62
CA PHE A 3 -21.67 27.09 16.22
C PHE A 3 -22.19 28.43 15.69
N GLU A 4 -22.64 28.49 14.43
CA GLU A 4 -23.15 29.71 13.81
C GLU A 4 -24.55 30.04 14.34
N ILE A 5 -25.41 29.03 14.50
CA ILE A 5 -26.75 29.19 15.08
C ILE A 5 -26.64 29.67 16.54
N ALA A 6 -25.81 29.00 17.35
CA ALA A 6 -25.60 29.40 18.75
C ALA A 6 -24.96 30.79 18.89
N ALA A 7 -24.17 31.24 17.91
CA ALA A 7 -23.58 32.58 17.88
C ALA A 7 -24.60 33.66 17.51
N GLN A 8 -25.58 33.37 16.65
CA GLN A 8 -26.63 34.31 16.26
C GLN A 8 -27.62 34.60 17.41
N GLU A 9 -27.89 33.60 18.24
CA GLU A 9 -28.79 33.71 19.40
C GLU A 9 -28.09 34.26 20.65
N GLY A 10 -26.75 34.25 20.67
CA GLY A 10 -25.93 34.63 21.82
C GLY A 10 -25.44 36.08 21.80
N GLY A 11 -25.23 36.66 22.98
CA GLY A 11 -24.50 37.94 23.12
C GLY A 11 -23.01 37.81 22.80
N ARG A 12 -22.29 38.94 22.69
CA ARG A 12 -20.86 39.01 22.32
C ARG A 12 -19.94 38.04 23.09
N HIS A 13 -20.22 37.82 24.39
CA HIS A 13 -19.45 36.88 25.21
C HIS A 13 -19.63 35.43 24.76
N VAL A 14 -20.85 35.03 24.39
CA VAL A 14 -21.16 33.70 23.87
C VAL A 14 -20.45 33.47 22.54
N VAL A 15 -20.48 34.46 21.64
CA VAL A 15 -19.76 34.40 20.36
C VAL A 15 -18.26 34.17 20.56
N MET A 16 -17.62 34.93 21.44
CA MET A 16 -16.18 34.76 21.74
C MET A 16 -15.86 33.37 22.28
N HIS A 17 -16.70 32.84 23.17
CA HIS A 17 -16.52 31.50 23.71
C HIS A 17 -16.70 30.44 22.61
N LEU A 18 -17.74 30.55 21.78
CA LEU A 18 -17.97 29.65 20.65
C LEU A 18 -16.82 29.70 19.64
N MET A 19 -16.21 30.86 19.39
CA MET A 19 -15.01 30.96 18.53
C MET A 19 -13.81 30.21 19.11
N LEU A 20 -13.59 30.30 20.43
CA LEU A 20 -12.53 29.53 21.10
C LEU A 20 -12.80 28.03 21.03
N VAL A 21 -14.03 27.61 21.32
CA VAL A 21 -14.43 26.20 21.21
C VAL A 21 -14.26 25.71 19.78
N ALA A 22 -14.71 26.47 18.78
CA ALA A 22 -14.57 26.12 17.37
C ALA A 22 -13.08 26.00 16.97
N LYS A 23 -12.21 26.89 17.46
CA LYS A 23 -10.76 26.79 17.26
C LYS A 23 -10.19 25.50 17.88
N CYS A 24 -10.53 25.20 19.14
CA CYS A 24 -10.06 23.98 19.81
C CYS A 24 -10.55 22.71 19.09
N VAL A 25 -11.83 22.65 18.74
CA VAL A 25 -12.41 21.52 17.98
C VAL A 25 -11.70 21.36 16.65
N ARG A 26 -11.46 22.46 15.93
CA ARG A 26 -10.69 22.42 14.68
C ARG A 26 -9.30 21.85 14.91
N ASP A 27 -8.56 22.36 15.90
CA ASP A 27 -7.19 21.94 16.17
C ASP A 27 -7.13 20.45 16.61
N TRP A 28 -8.19 19.92 17.24
CA TRP A 28 -8.32 18.49 17.58
C TRP A 28 -8.71 17.60 16.40
N VAL A 29 -9.61 18.07 15.54
CA VAL A 29 -10.14 17.27 14.41
C VAL A 29 -9.15 17.27 13.24
N ARG A 30 -8.38 18.34 13.05
CA ARG A 30 -7.45 18.48 11.92
C ARG A 30 -6.48 17.30 11.76
N PRO A 31 -5.78 16.82 12.81
CA PRO A 31 -4.90 15.66 12.69
C PRO A 31 -5.60 14.42 12.13
N GLU A 32 -6.82 14.13 12.59
CA GLU A 32 -7.58 12.96 12.13
C GLU A 32 -8.12 13.15 10.71
N LEU A 33 -8.60 14.35 10.38
CA LEU A 33 -9.11 14.71 9.06
C LEU A 33 -8.03 14.59 7.98
N TYR A 34 -6.81 15.02 8.31
CA TYR A 34 -5.68 15.09 7.39
C TYR A 34 -4.69 13.93 7.57
N ARG A 35 -5.08 12.87 8.28
CA ARG A 35 -4.23 11.70 8.53
C ARG A 35 -3.89 10.90 7.26
N ILE A 36 -4.78 10.93 6.27
CA ILE A 36 -4.72 10.13 5.05
C ILE A 36 -4.84 11.03 3.83
N PHE A 37 -3.80 11.11 3.01
CA PHE A 37 -3.78 11.88 1.76
C PHE A 37 -3.83 10.94 0.57
N THR A 38 -4.72 11.22 -0.38
CA THR A 38 -4.87 10.43 -1.60
C THR A 38 -4.86 11.35 -2.80
N GLN A 39 -3.86 11.19 -3.65
CA GLN A 39 -3.66 12.04 -4.82
C GLN A 39 -4.11 11.37 -6.13
N VAL A 40 -4.82 10.26 -6.02
CA VAL A 40 -5.50 9.56 -7.12
C VAL A 40 -6.91 10.11 -7.22
N SER A 41 -7.30 10.58 -8.42
CA SER A 41 -8.65 11.08 -8.67
C SER A 41 -9.65 9.95 -8.54
N ASP A 42 -10.45 9.97 -7.49
CA ASP A 42 -11.61 9.12 -7.35
C ASP A 42 -12.83 9.97 -7.67
N ARG A 43 -13.48 9.72 -8.82
CA ARG A 43 -14.60 10.53 -9.31
C ARG A 43 -15.77 10.57 -8.30
N GLU A 44 -15.81 9.66 -7.34
CA GLU A 44 -16.92 9.51 -6.40
C GLU A 44 -16.71 10.21 -5.04
N MET A 45 -15.49 10.69 -4.73
CA MET A 45 -15.17 11.22 -3.38
C MET A 45 -14.63 12.68 -3.37
N ASP A 46 -15.17 13.54 -4.23
CA ASP A 46 -14.86 14.99 -4.26
C ASP A 46 -15.40 15.78 -3.03
N THR A 47 -15.88 15.11 -1.97
CA THR A 47 -16.44 15.78 -0.79
C THR A 47 -15.40 16.33 0.18
N PHE A 48 -14.11 15.94 0.05
CA PHE A 48 -13.04 16.51 0.85
C PHE A 48 -12.25 17.57 0.08
N PRO A 49 -11.89 18.71 0.71
CA PRO A 49 -11.08 19.73 0.07
C PRO A 49 -9.77 19.10 -0.38
N ARG A 50 -9.44 19.25 -1.67
CA ARG A 50 -8.18 18.78 -2.23
C ARG A 50 -7.02 19.42 -1.45
N PRO A 51 -6.16 18.63 -0.76
CA PRO A 51 -5.13 19.16 0.12
C PRO A 51 -4.11 20.07 -0.56
N ASP A 52 -4.05 20.01 -1.90
CA ASP A 52 -3.04 20.63 -2.75
C ASP A 52 -2.89 22.14 -2.51
N ALA A 53 -3.96 22.83 -2.10
CA ALA A 53 -3.94 24.27 -1.83
C ALA A 53 -3.25 24.65 -0.50
N ASN A 54 -3.02 23.72 0.44
CA ASN A 54 -2.52 24.06 1.77
C ASN A 54 -1.60 22.99 2.40
N LEU A 55 -0.83 22.27 1.58
CA LEU A 55 0.07 21.20 2.03
C LEU A 55 1.03 21.62 3.14
N ASP A 56 1.50 22.87 3.13
CA ASP A 56 2.43 23.38 4.15
C ASP A 56 1.79 23.44 5.56
N ASP A 57 0.47 23.62 5.65
CA ASP A 57 -0.26 23.70 6.93
C ASP A 57 -0.76 22.32 7.40
N VAL A 58 -1.21 21.48 6.46
CA VAL A 58 -1.85 20.19 6.79
C VAL A 58 -0.97 18.97 6.60
N GLY A 59 0.10 19.05 5.78
CA GLY A 59 0.91 17.90 5.38
C GLY A 59 1.60 17.21 6.56
N ARG A 60 1.97 17.95 7.60
CA ARG A 60 2.52 17.40 8.85
C ARG A 60 1.59 16.42 9.57
N PHE A 61 0.29 16.42 9.28
CA PHE A 61 -0.66 15.48 9.87
C PHE A 61 -0.77 14.17 9.07
N ALA A 62 -0.24 14.14 7.84
CA ALA A 62 -0.32 12.97 6.99
C ALA A 62 0.59 11.84 7.52
N HIS A 63 -0.03 10.69 7.75
CA HIS A 63 0.64 9.44 8.14
C HIS A 63 0.60 8.41 6.99
N HIS A 64 -0.44 8.52 6.17
CA HIS A 64 -0.71 7.66 5.04
C HIS A 64 -0.78 8.52 3.78
N LEU A 65 0.04 8.23 2.79
CA LEU A 65 0.06 8.99 1.52
C LEU A 65 0.00 8.04 0.32
N ILE A 66 -0.95 8.27 -0.57
CA ILE A 66 -0.92 7.72 -1.93
C ILE A 66 -0.64 8.85 -2.90
N ILE A 67 0.38 8.66 -3.72
CA ILE A 67 0.66 9.47 -4.91
C ILE A 67 0.41 8.59 -6.13
N GLY A 68 -0.44 9.02 -7.05
CA GLY A 68 -0.62 8.31 -8.31
C GLY A 68 -1.11 9.23 -9.43
N GLY A 69 -1.25 8.64 -10.62
CA GLY A 69 -1.59 9.36 -11.85
C GLY A 69 -0.39 10.05 -12.50
N SER A 70 -0.67 10.94 -13.45
CA SER A 70 0.33 11.68 -14.24
C SER A 70 0.83 12.91 -13.48
N ARG A 71 1.57 12.71 -12.40
CA ARG A 71 2.23 13.79 -11.64
C ARG A 71 3.68 13.91 -12.02
N THR A 72 4.16 15.14 -12.03
CA THR A 72 5.57 15.46 -12.24
C THR A 72 6.41 15.10 -11.02
N SER A 73 7.71 14.87 -11.23
CA SER A 73 8.67 14.67 -10.15
C SER A 73 8.68 15.82 -9.12
N ASP A 74 8.50 17.07 -9.56
CA ASP A 74 8.46 18.24 -8.68
C ASP A 74 7.23 18.24 -7.76
N GLU A 75 6.06 17.87 -8.29
CA GLU A 75 4.84 17.74 -7.49
C GLU A 75 5.00 16.62 -6.45
N ILE A 76 5.53 15.47 -6.85
CA ILE A 76 5.79 14.33 -5.94
C ILE A 76 6.75 14.77 -4.83
N ASN A 77 7.86 15.43 -5.18
CA ASN A 77 8.83 15.95 -4.22
C ASN A 77 8.20 16.96 -3.25
N ARG A 78 7.29 17.82 -3.74
CA ARG A 78 6.55 18.75 -2.88
C ARG A 78 5.68 18.02 -1.86
N PHE A 79 4.95 16.97 -2.27
CA PHE A 79 4.16 16.15 -1.33
C PHE A 79 5.04 15.49 -0.28
N LEU A 80 6.11 14.82 -0.70
CA LEU A 80 7.01 14.11 0.21
C LEU A 80 7.68 15.07 1.21
N THR A 81 8.04 16.28 0.76
CA THR A 81 8.63 17.32 1.63
C THR A 81 7.61 17.88 2.62
N SER A 82 6.35 18.04 2.21
CA SER A 82 5.29 18.61 3.06
C SER A 82 4.75 17.60 4.08
N CYS A 83 5.00 16.30 3.89
CA CYS A 83 4.42 15.22 4.70
C CYS A 83 5.50 14.41 5.46
N PRO A 84 6.21 15.01 6.43
CA PRO A 84 7.37 14.39 7.09
C PRO A 84 7.02 13.18 7.97
N ASN A 85 5.76 13.01 8.36
CA ASN A 85 5.30 11.96 9.29
C ASN A 85 4.74 10.72 8.58
N VAL A 86 4.88 10.63 7.26
CA VAL A 86 4.38 9.49 6.47
C VAL A 86 5.19 8.24 6.79
N TYR A 87 4.50 7.19 7.25
CA TYR A 87 5.09 5.86 7.46
C TYR A 87 4.51 4.79 6.52
N ASN A 88 3.37 5.05 5.88
CA ASN A 88 2.75 4.19 4.87
C ASN A 88 2.57 4.97 3.57
N LEU A 89 3.38 4.63 2.57
CA LEU A 89 3.47 5.36 1.31
C LEU A 89 3.19 4.43 0.12
N ALA A 90 2.38 4.91 -0.81
CA ALA A 90 2.21 4.33 -2.14
C ALA A 90 2.59 5.36 -3.20
N ILE A 91 3.50 5.01 -4.12
CA ILE A 91 3.90 5.81 -5.27
C ILE A 91 3.54 5.01 -6.53
N TRP A 92 2.36 5.29 -7.07
CA TRP A 92 1.79 4.70 -8.28
C TRP A 92 1.87 5.71 -9.44
N SER A 93 3.07 6.23 -9.67
CA SER A 93 3.39 7.16 -10.77
C SER A 93 4.22 6.48 -11.85
N THR A 94 4.36 7.15 -12.99
CA THR A 94 5.30 6.77 -14.06
C THR A 94 6.75 7.14 -13.73
N GLU A 95 6.94 8.12 -12.85
CA GLU A 95 8.26 8.58 -12.41
C GLU A 95 9.05 7.48 -11.67
N HIS A 96 10.38 7.58 -11.72
CA HIS A 96 11.26 6.59 -11.12
C HIS A 96 11.47 6.85 -9.62
N ILE A 97 11.33 5.81 -8.80
CA ILE A 97 11.48 5.95 -7.34
C ILE A 97 12.87 6.47 -6.92
N VAL A 98 13.89 6.21 -7.75
CA VAL A 98 15.26 6.68 -7.53
C VAL A 98 15.35 8.21 -7.39
N ASP A 99 14.49 8.94 -8.11
CA ASP A 99 14.45 10.41 -8.12
C ASP A 99 13.95 10.99 -6.79
N PHE A 100 13.26 10.18 -5.98
CA PHE A 100 12.67 10.56 -4.72
C PHE A 100 13.46 10.08 -3.49
N LEU A 101 14.55 9.31 -3.69
CA LEU A 101 15.35 8.77 -2.58
C LEU A 101 15.81 9.83 -1.56
N PRO A 102 16.23 11.06 -1.94
CA PRO A 102 16.63 12.07 -0.96
C PRO A 102 15.53 12.43 0.03
N GLN A 103 14.28 12.50 -0.43
CA GLN A 103 13.10 12.80 0.36
C GLN A 103 12.66 11.58 1.15
N LEU A 104 12.60 10.41 0.52
CA LEU A 104 12.20 9.16 1.16
C LEU A 104 13.10 8.80 2.36
N ARG A 105 14.40 9.09 2.28
CA ARG A 105 15.37 8.91 3.39
C ARG A 105 15.00 9.65 4.67
N ARG A 106 14.22 10.72 4.59
CA ARG A 106 13.80 11.55 5.73
C ARG A 106 12.51 11.08 6.37
N LEU A 107 11.78 10.18 5.72
CA LEU A 107 10.49 9.70 6.16
C LEU A 107 10.64 8.47 7.07
N PRO A 108 9.81 8.33 8.12
CA PRO A 108 9.81 7.16 9.00
C PRO A 108 9.08 5.97 8.37
N LEU A 109 9.40 5.63 7.11
CA LEU A 109 8.68 4.62 6.34
C LEU A 109 8.79 3.23 6.97
N ARG A 110 7.64 2.57 7.09
CA ARG A 110 7.50 1.15 7.44
C ARG A 110 6.83 0.35 6.33
N ARG A 111 6.02 1.00 5.51
CA ARG A 111 5.33 0.38 4.37
C ARG A 111 5.52 1.21 3.12
N LEU A 112 5.90 0.55 2.03
CA LEU A 112 6.12 1.16 0.73
C LEU A 112 5.52 0.30 -0.39
N SER A 113 4.66 0.89 -1.21
CA SER A 113 4.16 0.33 -2.47
C SER A 113 4.68 1.18 -3.62
N ALA A 114 5.49 0.62 -4.52
CA ALA A 114 6.07 1.39 -5.61
C ALA A 114 6.60 0.53 -6.76
N ASN A 115 6.97 1.20 -7.85
CA ASN A 115 7.78 0.64 -8.93
C ASN A 115 9.28 0.76 -8.58
N PHE A 116 9.94 -0.38 -8.42
CA PHE A 116 11.34 -0.49 -8.02
C PHE A 116 12.31 -0.80 -9.17
N ARG A 117 11.84 -0.77 -10.43
CA ARG A 117 12.63 -1.14 -11.61
C ARG A 117 13.93 -0.35 -11.77
N SER A 118 13.96 0.90 -11.30
CA SER A 118 15.10 1.81 -11.45
C SER A 118 16.12 1.78 -10.31
N LEU A 119 15.87 1.02 -9.23
CA LEU A 119 16.81 0.97 -8.10
C LEU A 119 18.01 0.09 -8.43
N SER A 120 19.21 0.49 -7.99
CA SER A 120 20.40 -0.37 -7.91
C SER A 120 20.45 -1.15 -6.59
N ASP A 121 21.28 -2.19 -6.51
CA ASP A 121 21.40 -3.02 -5.31
C ASP A 121 21.95 -2.21 -4.12
N GLU A 122 22.89 -1.30 -4.36
CA GLU A 122 23.45 -0.41 -3.33
C GLU A 122 22.39 0.53 -2.76
N GLN A 123 21.43 0.96 -3.59
CA GLN A 123 20.36 1.85 -3.17
C GLN A 123 19.38 1.16 -2.22
N TRP A 124 19.15 -0.14 -2.40
CA TRP A 124 18.33 -0.95 -1.48
C TRP A 124 18.94 -1.11 -0.09
N LEU A 125 20.26 -1.09 0.02
CA LEU A 125 20.95 -1.30 1.31
C LEU A 125 20.89 -0.06 2.23
N GLY A 126 20.47 1.10 1.70
CA GLY A 126 20.36 2.34 2.44
C GLY A 126 18.94 2.65 2.94
N PRO A 127 18.77 3.74 3.72
CA PRO A 127 17.45 4.29 3.99
C PRO A 127 16.76 4.73 2.66
N PRO A 128 15.43 4.61 2.57
CA PRO A 128 14.51 4.17 3.63
C PRO A 128 14.39 2.65 3.81
N PHE A 129 14.94 1.84 2.90
CA PHE A 129 14.55 0.43 2.73
C PHE A 129 14.90 -0.47 3.91
N CYS A 130 16.00 -0.18 4.61
CA CYS A 130 16.42 -0.94 5.79
C CYS A 130 15.41 -0.89 6.97
N ASN A 131 14.46 0.06 6.95
CA ASN A 131 13.42 0.20 7.96
C ASN A 131 12.06 -0.38 7.54
N LEU A 132 11.92 -0.83 6.29
CA LEU A 132 10.64 -1.31 5.78
C LEU A 132 10.28 -2.67 6.38
N GLU A 133 9.04 -2.76 6.84
CA GLU A 133 8.40 -3.99 7.31
C GLU A 133 7.53 -4.61 6.21
N TYR A 134 6.94 -3.76 5.35
CA TYR A 134 6.04 -4.12 4.27
C TYR A 134 6.52 -3.52 2.95
N ILE A 135 6.65 -4.37 1.92
CA ILE A 135 6.90 -3.94 0.54
C ILE A 135 5.81 -4.50 -0.36
N ASP A 136 5.21 -3.64 -1.17
CA ASP A 136 4.33 -4.00 -2.27
C ASP A 136 5.02 -3.64 -3.59
N VAL A 137 5.49 -4.67 -4.28
CA VAL A 137 6.28 -4.57 -5.52
C VAL A 137 5.32 -4.43 -6.70
N VAL A 138 5.11 -3.18 -7.13
CA VAL A 138 4.33 -2.89 -8.34
C VAL A 138 5.10 -3.37 -9.58
N ARG A 139 6.42 -3.16 -9.60
CA ARG A 139 7.34 -3.66 -10.64
C ARG A 139 8.75 -3.81 -10.06
N MET A 140 9.44 -4.87 -10.45
CA MET A 140 10.86 -5.09 -10.14
C MET A 140 11.74 -4.88 -11.39
N ARG A 141 13.07 -4.87 -11.22
CA ARG A 141 14.05 -4.71 -12.33
C ARG A 141 13.88 -5.80 -13.41
N GLY A 142 13.64 -7.03 -12.97
CA GLY A 142 13.40 -8.20 -13.81
C GLY A 142 12.60 -9.28 -13.07
N HIS A 143 12.57 -10.48 -13.65
CA HIS A 143 11.75 -11.61 -13.18
C HIS A 143 12.58 -12.74 -12.56
N SER A 144 13.91 -12.62 -12.61
CA SER A 144 14.87 -13.64 -12.18
C SER A 144 15.20 -13.53 -10.69
N TRP A 145 15.77 -14.58 -10.10
CA TRP A 145 16.20 -14.53 -8.70
C TRP A 145 17.25 -13.44 -8.43
N ASP A 146 18.14 -13.16 -9.36
CA ASP A 146 19.18 -12.15 -9.18
C ASP A 146 18.62 -10.75 -8.95
N ASP A 147 17.46 -10.44 -9.52
CA ASP A 147 16.79 -9.15 -9.32
C ASP A 147 16.11 -9.07 -7.95
N TRP A 148 15.69 -10.20 -7.38
CA TRP A 148 14.85 -10.26 -6.18
C TRP A 148 15.62 -10.58 -4.90
N LYS A 149 16.79 -11.23 -5.00
CA LYS A 149 17.61 -11.65 -3.85
C LYS A 149 17.95 -10.51 -2.91
N ILE A 150 17.99 -9.26 -3.39
CA ILE A 150 18.26 -8.09 -2.56
C ILE A 150 17.25 -7.94 -1.41
N LEU A 151 15.98 -8.35 -1.60
CA LEU A 151 14.95 -8.27 -0.57
C LEU A 151 15.27 -9.14 0.66
N THR A 152 16.04 -10.21 0.48
CA THR A 152 16.49 -11.08 1.59
C THR A 152 17.44 -10.36 2.56
N THR A 153 18.07 -9.29 2.10
CA THR A 153 19.05 -8.51 2.89
C THR A 153 18.40 -7.46 3.79
N LEU A 154 17.10 -7.20 3.61
CA LEU A 154 16.39 -6.16 4.34
C LEU A 154 16.02 -6.66 5.75
N PRO A 155 16.62 -6.12 6.81
CA PRO A 155 16.62 -6.76 8.14
C PRO A 155 15.27 -6.73 8.85
N ARG A 156 14.35 -5.86 8.43
CA ARG A 156 13.02 -5.70 9.04
C ARG A 156 11.88 -6.17 8.13
N LEU A 157 12.19 -6.62 6.92
CA LEU A 157 11.18 -7.00 5.95
C LEU A 157 10.47 -8.27 6.43
N THR A 158 9.16 -8.16 6.64
CA THR A 158 8.32 -9.26 7.12
C THR A 158 7.17 -9.57 6.17
N HIS A 159 6.81 -8.64 5.29
CA HIS A 159 5.68 -8.79 4.39
C HIS A 159 6.07 -8.32 2.98
N ILE A 160 5.87 -9.20 2.00
CA ILE A 160 6.12 -8.92 0.58
C ILE A 160 4.83 -9.17 -0.19
N ALA A 161 4.44 -8.23 -1.03
CA ALA A 161 3.37 -8.39 -2.01
C ALA A 161 3.98 -8.22 -3.39
N VAL A 162 3.60 -9.11 -4.29
CA VAL A 162 4.06 -9.12 -5.67
C VAL A 162 2.88 -8.85 -6.57
N ASN A 163 2.95 -7.72 -7.28
CA ASN A 163 1.91 -7.23 -8.18
C ASN A 163 2.40 -7.21 -9.63
N SER A 164 3.32 -8.12 -9.95
CA SER A 164 3.97 -8.25 -11.26
C SER A 164 4.32 -9.70 -11.54
N ILE A 165 4.49 -10.03 -12.82
CA ILE A 165 4.95 -11.35 -13.25
C ILE A 165 6.30 -11.67 -12.59
N VAL A 166 6.45 -12.89 -12.07
CA VAL A 166 7.66 -13.35 -11.39
C VAL A 166 7.82 -14.85 -11.61
N GLU A 167 9.03 -15.39 -11.63
CA GLU A 167 9.19 -16.84 -11.78
C GLU A 167 8.80 -17.58 -10.49
N VAL A 168 8.22 -18.78 -10.61
CA VAL A 168 7.86 -19.61 -9.45
C VAL A 168 9.10 -19.92 -8.58
N GLN A 169 10.29 -20.02 -9.19
CA GLN A 169 11.54 -20.20 -8.46
C GLN A 169 11.87 -19.01 -7.55
N VAL A 170 11.57 -17.78 -7.96
CA VAL A 170 11.75 -16.60 -7.12
C VAL A 170 10.83 -16.66 -5.91
N ILE A 171 9.58 -17.10 -6.08
CA ILE A 171 8.64 -17.28 -4.97
C ILE A 171 9.20 -18.28 -3.95
N ARG A 172 9.71 -19.42 -4.41
CA ARG A 172 10.35 -20.42 -3.54
C ARG A 172 11.55 -19.84 -2.80
N ASN A 173 12.41 -19.12 -3.52
CA ASN A 173 13.62 -18.51 -2.93
C ASN A 173 13.28 -17.42 -1.92
N LEU A 174 12.27 -16.58 -2.18
CA LEU A 174 11.80 -15.60 -1.20
C LEU A 174 11.30 -16.29 0.07
N LEU A 175 10.53 -17.37 -0.05
CA LEU A 175 10.06 -18.13 1.10
C LEU A 175 11.22 -18.77 1.88
N SER A 176 12.21 -19.37 1.20
CA SER A 176 13.31 -20.06 1.86
C SER A 176 14.38 -19.13 2.43
N GLU A 177 14.72 -18.04 1.73
CA GLU A 177 15.85 -17.17 2.06
C GLU A 177 15.46 -15.96 2.93
N CYS A 178 14.22 -15.45 2.84
CA CYS A 178 13.75 -14.36 3.70
C CYS A 178 13.33 -14.91 5.08
N ARG A 179 14.30 -15.06 6.00
CA ARG A 179 14.09 -15.68 7.33
C ARG A 179 13.06 -14.98 8.22
N HIS A 180 12.83 -13.68 8.02
CA HIS A 180 11.87 -12.89 8.79
C HIS A 180 10.50 -12.77 8.13
N LEU A 181 10.34 -13.36 6.94
CA LEU A 181 9.09 -13.29 6.18
C LEU A 181 7.97 -13.99 6.92
N LYS A 182 6.88 -13.25 7.13
CA LYS A 182 5.62 -13.68 7.75
C LYS A 182 4.52 -13.89 6.71
N SER A 183 4.57 -13.15 5.61
CA SER A 183 3.59 -13.25 4.52
C SER A 183 4.23 -12.90 3.18
N LEU A 184 3.97 -13.73 2.17
CA LEU A 184 4.22 -13.47 0.76
C LEU A 184 2.89 -13.50 0.02
N VAL A 185 2.45 -12.35 -0.48
CA VAL A 185 1.17 -12.19 -1.15
C VAL A 185 1.39 -12.09 -2.66
N LEU A 186 0.74 -12.94 -3.44
CA LEU A 186 0.68 -12.79 -4.90
C LEU A 186 -0.70 -12.26 -5.27
N LEU A 187 -0.74 -11.13 -5.97
CA LEU A 187 -1.98 -10.52 -6.45
C LEU A 187 -2.22 -11.00 -7.89
N ALA A 188 -3.21 -11.87 -8.08
CA ALA A 188 -3.34 -12.60 -9.35
C ALA A 188 -3.85 -11.75 -10.52
N HIS A 189 -4.62 -10.69 -10.26
CA HIS A 189 -5.20 -9.89 -11.34
C HIS A 189 -4.15 -9.22 -12.24
N THR A 190 -2.91 -9.07 -11.78
CA THR A 190 -1.84 -8.47 -12.59
C THR A 190 -0.97 -9.48 -13.33
N VAL A 191 -1.17 -10.77 -13.08
CA VAL A 191 -0.34 -11.83 -13.64
C VAL A 191 -1.24 -12.92 -14.19
N ASN A 192 -1.30 -13.01 -15.53
CA ASN A 192 -1.86 -14.17 -16.18
C ASN A 192 -0.82 -15.30 -16.08
N TRP A 193 -0.83 -16.01 -14.95
CA TRP A 193 -0.02 -17.21 -14.77
C TRP A 193 -0.60 -18.29 -15.67
N GLY A 194 0.21 -18.87 -16.55
CA GLY A 194 -0.24 -20.04 -17.29
C GLY A 194 -0.58 -21.20 -16.36
N PHE A 195 -1.40 -22.13 -16.86
CA PHE A 195 -1.81 -23.33 -16.12
C PHE A 195 -0.65 -24.08 -15.46
N ALA A 196 0.48 -24.21 -16.16
CA ALA A 196 1.66 -24.90 -15.65
C ALA A 196 2.24 -24.21 -14.42
N GLU A 197 2.39 -22.88 -14.46
CA GLU A 197 2.89 -22.09 -13.34
C GLU A 197 1.87 -22.05 -12.18
N ALA A 198 0.58 -21.96 -12.47
CA ALA A 198 -0.48 -22.02 -11.47
C ALA A 198 -0.46 -23.36 -10.72
N GLN A 199 -0.30 -24.47 -11.46
CA GLN A 199 -0.16 -25.81 -10.88
C GLN A 199 1.12 -25.92 -10.02
N GLU A 200 2.22 -25.33 -10.51
CA GLU A 200 3.49 -25.32 -9.77
C GLU A 200 3.40 -24.50 -8.47
N LEU A 201 2.74 -23.35 -8.50
CA LEU A 201 2.45 -22.52 -7.32
C LEU A 201 1.52 -23.24 -6.34
N ALA A 202 0.50 -23.94 -6.82
CA ALA A 202 -0.39 -24.75 -5.99
C ALA A 202 0.36 -25.86 -5.24
N GLY A 203 1.47 -26.35 -5.82
CA GLY A 203 2.36 -27.32 -5.17
C GLY A 203 3.15 -26.78 -3.96
N ILE A 204 3.21 -25.46 -3.76
CA ILE A 204 3.96 -24.84 -2.66
C ILE A 204 3.16 -24.95 -1.34
N ARG A 205 3.67 -25.78 -0.43
CA ARG A 205 3.10 -26.00 0.92
C ARG A 205 3.79 -25.13 1.98
N ASP A 206 3.69 -23.82 1.81
CA ASP A 206 4.16 -22.83 2.79
C ASP A 206 2.95 -22.02 3.29
N ASP A 207 2.78 -21.90 4.61
CA ASP A 207 1.66 -21.18 5.24
C ASP A 207 1.72 -19.68 4.95
N ARG A 208 2.92 -19.14 4.69
CA ARG A 208 3.13 -17.71 4.45
C ARG A 208 2.75 -17.28 3.05
N LEU A 209 2.66 -18.20 2.08
CA LEU A 209 2.29 -17.90 0.70
C LEU A 209 0.77 -17.76 0.56
N VAL A 210 0.30 -16.56 0.25
CA VAL A 210 -1.12 -16.26 0.04
C VAL A 210 -1.34 -15.80 -1.40
N LEU A 211 -2.26 -16.46 -2.10
CA LEU A 211 -2.72 -16.05 -3.42
C LEU A 211 -4.03 -15.27 -3.22
N LEU A 212 -4.06 -14.01 -3.67
CA LEU A 212 -5.24 -13.17 -3.58
C LEU A 212 -5.71 -12.79 -4.98
N ASP A 213 -7.00 -13.01 -5.23
CA ASP A 213 -7.68 -12.42 -6.36
C ASP A 213 -8.20 -11.07 -5.92
N THR A 214 -7.41 -10.05 -6.14
CA THR A 214 -7.91 -8.69 -6.00
C THR A 214 -8.78 -8.41 -7.20
N THR A 215 -10.01 -7.98 -6.94
CA THR A 215 -10.94 -7.47 -7.94
C THR A 215 -10.33 -6.27 -8.70
N PRO A 216 -10.94 -5.80 -9.81
CA PRO A 216 -10.30 -4.90 -10.79
C PRO A 216 -9.66 -3.66 -10.17
N ALA A 217 -8.69 -3.05 -10.88
CA ALA A 217 -7.78 -1.99 -10.44
C ALA A 217 -8.35 -0.84 -9.55
N GLY A 218 -9.66 -0.58 -9.54
CA GLY A 218 -10.32 0.31 -8.58
C GLY A 218 -10.24 -0.16 -7.12
N ASP A 219 -10.16 -1.47 -6.89
CA ASP A 219 -10.19 -2.05 -5.55
C ASP A 219 -8.87 -1.90 -4.80
N ASN A 220 -7.73 -1.81 -5.49
CA ASN A 220 -6.44 -1.58 -4.84
C ASN A 220 -6.39 -0.25 -4.09
N LEU A 221 -6.98 0.81 -4.66
CA LEU A 221 -7.09 2.11 -3.99
C LEU A 221 -8.01 2.02 -2.77
N MET A 222 -9.15 1.34 -2.91
CA MET A 222 -10.12 1.18 -1.83
C MET A 222 -9.53 0.35 -0.68
N ASP A 223 -8.92 -0.79 -0.99
CA ASP A 223 -8.27 -1.68 -0.03
C ASP A 223 -7.16 -0.96 0.75
N TRP A 224 -6.28 -0.23 0.04
CA TRP A 224 -5.25 0.57 0.70
C TRP A 224 -5.87 1.62 1.65
N ARG A 225 -6.94 2.29 1.22
CA ARG A 225 -7.65 3.30 2.05
C ARG A 225 -8.29 2.67 3.28
N LEU A 226 -8.84 1.46 3.17
CA LEU A 226 -9.37 0.71 4.31
C LEU A 226 -8.24 0.38 5.31
N GLY A 227 -7.08 -0.06 4.81
CA GLY A 227 -5.87 -0.27 5.60
C GLY A 227 -5.42 1.00 6.33
N ALA A 228 -5.32 2.12 5.63
CA ALA A 228 -4.95 3.43 6.20
C ALA A 228 -5.95 3.94 7.26
N ARG A 229 -7.22 3.54 7.16
CA ARG A 229 -8.26 3.85 8.16
C ARG A 229 -8.28 2.85 9.33
N GLY A 230 -7.45 1.81 9.31
CA GLY A 230 -7.46 0.73 10.30
C GLY A 230 -8.64 -0.25 10.16
N LYS A 231 -9.37 -0.19 9.03
CA LYS A 231 -10.52 -1.08 8.75
C LYS A 231 -10.10 -2.46 8.23
N GLY A 232 -8.80 -2.70 8.07
CA GLY A 232 -8.24 -3.89 7.45
C GLY A 232 -8.05 -3.68 5.94
N ASP A 233 -7.00 -4.27 5.42
CA ASP A 233 -6.63 -4.31 4.01
C ASP A 233 -6.22 -5.74 3.64
N PHE A 234 -5.77 -5.95 2.40
CA PHE A 234 -5.36 -7.27 1.92
C PHE A 234 -4.23 -7.87 2.79
N TRP A 235 -3.39 -7.05 3.44
CA TRP A 235 -2.36 -7.56 4.35
C TRP A 235 -2.95 -8.20 5.59
N ARG A 236 -3.96 -7.55 6.18
CA ARG A 236 -4.67 -8.12 7.33
C ARG A 236 -5.38 -9.42 6.93
N TYR A 237 -5.99 -9.44 5.74
CA TYR A 237 -6.63 -10.64 5.21
C TYR A 237 -5.62 -11.78 4.97
N ALA A 238 -4.49 -11.49 4.32
CA ALA A 238 -3.41 -12.45 4.12
C ALA A 238 -2.87 -13.00 5.44
N ALA A 239 -2.68 -12.14 6.45
CA ALA A 239 -2.23 -12.57 7.77
C ALA A 239 -3.23 -13.55 8.43
N HIS A 240 -4.54 -13.36 8.26
CA HIS A 240 -5.55 -14.31 8.75
C HIS A 240 -5.48 -15.65 8.00
N ILE A 241 -5.29 -15.64 6.67
CA ILE A 241 -5.12 -16.88 5.88
C ILE A 241 -3.89 -17.64 6.35
N SER A 242 -2.73 -16.97 6.45
CA SER A 242 -1.49 -17.59 6.88
C SER A 242 -1.60 -18.16 8.28
N PHE A 243 -2.24 -17.42 9.20
CA PHE A 243 -2.52 -17.90 10.55
C PHE A 243 -3.42 -19.15 10.53
N ALA A 244 -4.54 -19.12 9.82
CA ALA A 244 -5.47 -20.24 9.77
C ALA A 244 -4.86 -21.49 9.11
N ARG A 245 -3.96 -21.35 8.15
CA ARG A 245 -3.18 -22.48 7.58
C ARG A 245 -2.20 -23.07 8.59
N ARG A 246 -1.51 -22.24 9.36
CA ARG A 246 -0.58 -22.69 10.40
C ARG A 246 -1.27 -23.51 11.48
N GLU A 247 -2.49 -23.14 11.82
CA GLU A 247 -3.32 -23.82 12.82
C GLU A 247 -4.18 -24.95 12.24
N ASP A 248 -3.98 -25.33 10.96
CA ASP A 248 -4.74 -26.37 10.27
C ASP A 248 -6.28 -26.14 10.27
N HIS A 249 -6.69 -24.87 10.30
CA HIS A 249 -8.10 -24.45 10.26
C HIS A 249 -8.63 -24.25 8.84
N LEU A 250 -7.75 -24.26 7.83
CA LEU A 250 -8.11 -24.14 6.43
C LEU A 250 -7.76 -25.42 5.69
N ASN A 251 -8.77 -26.13 5.20
CA ASN A 251 -8.58 -27.16 4.19
C ASN A 251 -8.13 -26.47 2.89
N ASP A 252 -6.85 -26.57 2.57
CA ASP A 252 -6.17 -25.80 1.51
C ASP A 252 -6.54 -26.25 0.08
N GLU A 253 -7.70 -26.90 -0.11
CA GLU A 253 -8.34 -27.04 -1.44
C GLU A 253 -8.57 -25.68 -2.09
N GLY A 254 -8.61 -24.63 -1.26
CA GLY A 254 -8.48 -23.25 -1.67
C GLY A 254 -7.43 -23.05 -2.76
N LYS A 255 -6.20 -23.56 -2.68
CA LYS A 255 -5.17 -23.34 -3.74
C LYS A 255 -5.52 -23.92 -5.12
N LEU A 256 -6.41 -24.91 -5.19
CA LEU A 256 -6.86 -25.53 -6.44
C LEU A 256 -7.85 -24.64 -7.21
N TRP A 257 -8.45 -23.64 -6.56
CA TRP A 257 -9.46 -22.79 -7.16
C TRP A 257 -8.95 -22.01 -8.37
N TYR A 258 -7.69 -21.57 -8.35
CA TYR A 258 -7.07 -20.88 -9.48
C TYR A 258 -6.93 -21.79 -10.70
N ALA A 259 -6.53 -23.05 -10.49
CA ALA A 259 -6.46 -24.02 -11.58
C ALA A 259 -7.84 -24.30 -12.20
N SER A 260 -8.92 -24.17 -11.43
CA SER A 260 -10.30 -24.37 -11.91
C SER A 260 -10.92 -23.18 -12.65
N LEU A 261 -10.36 -21.98 -12.50
CA LEU A 261 -10.87 -20.78 -13.19
C LEU A 261 -10.42 -20.72 -14.65
N GLU A 262 -9.22 -21.22 -14.97
CA GLU A 262 -8.75 -21.29 -16.36
C GLU A 262 -9.51 -22.32 -17.20
N GLU A 263 -9.90 -23.47 -16.63
CA GLU A 263 -10.70 -24.47 -17.33
C GLU A 263 -12.06 -23.94 -17.81
N LYS A 264 -12.57 -22.84 -17.21
CA LYS A 264 -13.85 -22.23 -17.57
C LYS A 264 -13.72 -21.07 -18.55
N GLY A 265 -12.52 -20.50 -18.74
CA GLY A 265 -12.29 -19.35 -19.62
C GLY A 265 -12.29 -19.71 -21.11
N ASP A 266 -11.91 -20.93 -21.47
CA ASP A 266 -11.79 -21.38 -22.87
C ASP A 266 -13.11 -21.88 -23.49
N GLY A 267 -14.22 -21.84 -22.75
CA GLY A 267 -15.49 -22.47 -23.15
C GLY A 267 -16.58 -21.56 -23.71
N ASP A 268 -16.45 -20.23 -23.61
CA ASP A 268 -17.57 -19.28 -23.82
C ASP A 268 -17.34 -18.24 -24.96
N GLU A 269 -16.47 -18.55 -25.92
CA GLU A 269 -16.42 -17.85 -27.22
C GLU A 269 -17.21 -18.63 -28.28
N GLY A 270 -18.55 -18.54 -28.22
CA GLY A 270 -19.48 -19.14 -29.18
C GLY A 270 -20.66 -18.24 -29.53
#